data_AF-A0A3M1L7B6-F1
#
_entry.id   AF-A0A3M1L7B6-F1
#
_cell.length_a   1.000
_cell.length_b   1.000
_cell.length_c   1.000
_cell.angle_alpha   90.00
_cell.angle_beta   90.00
_cell.angle_gamma   90.00
#
_symmetry.space_group_name_H-M   'P 1'
#
loop_
_entity.id
_entity.type
_entity.pdbx_description
1 polymer ?
#
loop_
_entity_poly.entity_id
_entity_poly.type
_entity_poly.pdbx_seq_one_letter_code
_entity_poly.pdbx_strand_id
1 'polypeptide(L)'
;MAVYGLAAFFTGAAARGRFFPKALWVAAAGVLIWMGTLFPGFLDWIRMGAPSIVGQMKAETPHIEVVREFLGLLLVFLALLFVYWQGKRKG
;
A
#
# COMPACT_ATOMS: atom_id res chain seq x y z
N MET A 1 2.74 7.21 -9.12
CA MET A 1 4.23 7.30 -9.22
C MET A 1 4.92 7.94 -8.01
N ALA A 2 4.39 8.99 -7.35
CA ALA A 2 5.04 9.63 -6.19
C ALA A 2 4.95 8.83 -4.86
N VAL A 3 3.97 7.93 -4.72
CA VAL A 3 3.63 7.25 -3.46
C VAL A 3 4.66 6.20 -3.05
N TYR A 4 5.21 5.47 -4.03
CA TYR A 4 6.22 4.45 -3.78
C TYR A 4 7.56 5.05 -3.32
N GLY A 5 7.92 6.24 -3.82
CA GLY A 5 9.09 6.98 -3.37
C GLY A 5 8.96 7.45 -1.92
N LEU A 6 7.77 7.91 -1.53
CA LEU A 6 7.49 8.28 -0.14
C LEU A 6 7.53 7.05 0.79
N ALA A 7 6.92 5.94 0.37
CA ALA A 7 6.97 4.67 1.10
C ALA A 7 8.39 4.11 1.24
N ALA A 8 9.22 4.22 0.19
CA ALA A 8 10.63 3.82 0.22
C ALA A 8 11.48 4.72 1.14
N PHE A 9 11.19 6.02 1.19
CA PHE A 9 11.87 6.94 2.10
C PHE A 9 11.55 6.63 3.58
N PHE A 10 10.28 6.38 3.91
CA PHE A 10 9.88 6.03 5.27
C PHE A 10 10.35 4.64 5.71
N THR A 11 10.32 3.64 4.82
CA THR A 11 10.84 2.29 5.14
C THR A 11 12.37 2.25 5.19
N GLY A 12 13.07 2.98 4.32
CA GLY A 12 14.53 3.13 4.35
C GLY A 12 15.04 3.85 5.60
N ALA A 13 14.32 4.86 6.08
CA ALA A 13 14.62 5.53 7.35
C ALA A 13 14.39 4.61 8.56
N ALA A 14 13.35 3.77 8.53
CA ALA A 14 13.08 2.77 9.58
C ALA A 14 14.10 1.62 9.60
N ALA A 15 14.62 1.21 8.45
CA ALA A 15 15.64 0.16 8.32
C ALA A 15 17.02 0.56 8.88
N ARG A 16 17.30 1.86 9.06
CA ARG A 16 18.58 2.37 9.59
C ARG A 16 18.70 2.29 11.12
N GLY A 17 17.84 1.48 11.77
CA GLY A 17 17.98 1.12 13.19
C GLY A 17 17.31 2.06 14.20
N ARG A 18 16.55 3.06 13.76
CA ARG A 18 15.74 3.88 14.66
C ARG A 18 14.27 3.44 14.61
N PHE A 19 13.90 2.56 15.54
CA PHE A 19 12.51 2.16 15.75
C PHE A 19 11.70 3.33 16.32
N PHE A 20 11.00 4.05 15.45
CA PHE A 20 10.03 5.07 15.86
C PHE A 20 8.62 4.52 15.68
N PRO A 21 8.01 3.88 16.70
CA PRO A 21 6.66 3.33 16.60
C PRO A 21 5.64 4.38 16.15
N LYS A 22 5.81 5.65 16.58
CA LYS A 22 4.97 6.77 16.15
C LYS A 22 5.07 7.04 14.65
N ALA A 23 6.27 7.01 14.06
CA ALA A 23 6.47 7.24 12.63
C ALA A 23 5.88 6.11 11.78
N LEU A 24 5.96 4.87 12.28
CA LEU A 24 5.37 3.70 11.62
C LEU A 24 3.84 3.79 11.61
N TRP A 25 3.22 4.22 12.71
CA TRP A 25 1.78 4.50 12.77
C TRP A 25 1.36 5.64 11.83
N VAL A 26 2.15 6.71 11.71
CA VAL A 26 1.89 7.80 10.75
C VAL A 26 1.94 7.30 9.31
N ALA A 27 2.94 6.49 8.95
CA ALA A 27 3.04 5.88 7.63
C ALA A 27 1.86 4.92 7.34
N ALA A 28 1.50 4.08 8.31
CA ALA A 28 0.36 3.18 8.21
C ALA A 28 -0.96 3.94 8.03
N ALA A 29 -1.15 5.05 8.75
CA ALA A 29 -2.32 5.92 8.61
C ALA A 29 -2.36 6.59 7.22
N GLY A 30 -1.23 7.08 6.71
CA GLY A 30 -1.15 7.66 5.37
C GLY A 30 -1.49 6.66 4.26
N VAL A 31 -1.00 5.41 4.39
CA VAL A 31 -1.35 4.33 3.46
C VAL A 31 -2.84 4.00 3.54
N LEU A 32 -3.42 3.90 4.74
CA LEU A 32 -4.85 3.65 4.95
C LEU A 32 -5.74 4.74 4.34
N ILE A 33 -5.39 6.02 4.51
CA ILE A 33 -6.13 7.15 3.94
C ILE A 33 -6.12 7.06 2.41
N TRP A 34 -4.97 6.80 1.81
CA TRP A 34 -4.85 6.64 0.35
C TRP A 34 -5.59 5.40 -0.16
N MET A 35 -5.53 4.28 0.56
CA MET A 35 -6.32 3.11 0.22
C MET A 35 -7.82 3.42 0.26
N GLY A 36 -8.27 4.24 1.22
CA GLY A 36 -9.65 4.70 1.32
C GLY A 36 -10.13 5.47 0.09
N THR A 37 -9.28 6.28 -0.55
CA THR A 37 -9.66 7.00 -1.77
C THR A 37 -9.78 6.09 -2.99
N LEU A 38 -9.05 4.97 -3.00
CA LEU A 38 -9.08 3.97 -4.09
C LEU A 38 -10.11 2.86 -3.85
N PHE A 39 -10.62 2.75 -2.62
CA PHE A 39 -11.58 1.72 -2.21
C PHE A 39 -12.87 1.68 -3.05
N PRO A 40 -13.49 2.80 -3.45
CA PRO A 40 -14.66 2.77 -4.32
C PRO A 40 -14.35 2.14 -5.68
N GLY A 41 -13.21 2.48 -6.29
CA GLY A 41 -12.79 1.90 -7.57
C GLY A 41 -12.43 0.42 -7.49
N PHE A 42 -11.89 -0.02 -6.34
CA PHE A 42 -11.69 -1.45 -6.07
C PHE A 42 -13.01 -2.21 -5.92
N LEU A 43 -13.98 -1.64 -5.23
CA LEU A 43 -15.34 -2.18 -5.10
C LEU A 43 -16.04 -2.30 -6.45
N ASP A 44 -15.94 -1.27 -7.29
CA ASP A 44 -16.50 -1.29 -8.63
C ASP A 44 -15.84 -2.37 -9.50
N TRP A 45 -14.53 -2.59 -9.35
CA TRP A 45 -13.85 -3.72 -10.01
C TRP A 45 -14.35 -5.09 -9.55
N ILE A 46 -14.59 -5.29 -8.24
CA ILE A 46 -15.21 -6.53 -7.73
C ILE A 46 -16.62 -6.71 -8.33
N ARG A 47 -17.42 -5.64 -8.37
CA ARG A 47 -18.78 -5.65 -8.95
C ARG A 47 -18.78 -5.98 -10.44
N MET A 48 -17.73 -5.62 -11.16
CA MET A 48 -17.52 -5.99 -12.57
C MET A 48 -17.11 -7.46 -12.78
N GLY A 49 -17.03 -8.27 -11.72
CA GLY A 49 -16.66 -9.68 -11.81
C GLY A 49 -15.16 -9.95 -11.72
N ALA A 50 -14.39 -9.00 -11.15
CA ALA A 50 -12.94 -9.10 -10.97
C ALA A 50 -12.18 -9.47 -12.26
N PRO A 51 -12.32 -8.69 -13.35
CA PRO A 51 -11.60 -8.95 -14.59
C PRO A 51 -10.09 -8.98 -14.35
N SER A 52 -9.40 -9.81 -15.15
CA SER A 52 -7.94 -10.05 -15.05
C SER A 52 -7.14 -8.76 -14.89
N ILE A 53 -6.45 -8.63 -13.74
CA ILE A 53 -5.55 -7.52 -13.41
C ILE A 53 -4.16 -7.70 -14.08
N VAL A 54 -3.91 -8.89 -14.64
CA VAL A 54 -2.62 -9.33 -15.22
C VAL A 54 -2.70 -9.41 -16.76
N GLY A 55 -3.78 -8.89 -17.35
CA GLY A 55 -4.03 -8.88 -18.79
C GLY A 55 -3.11 -7.94 -19.59
N GLN A 56 -3.22 -7.97 -20.93
CA GLN A 56 -2.32 -7.30 -21.85
C GLN A 56 -2.05 -5.83 -21.49
N MET A 57 -0.79 -5.39 -21.68
CA MET A 57 -0.26 -4.02 -21.51
C MET A 57 -1.03 -2.91 -22.26
N LYS A 58 -2.10 -3.26 -22.98
CA LYS A 58 -3.01 -2.38 -23.71
C LYS A 58 -4.32 -2.19 -22.95
N ALA A 59 -4.26 -2.10 -21.63
CA ALA A 59 -5.42 -1.75 -20.83
C ALA A 59 -5.54 -0.22 -20.78
N GLU A 60 -6.25 0.35 -21.76
CA GLU A 60 -6.73 1.74 -21.74
C GLU A 60 -7.82 1.97 -20.66
N THR A 61 -8.03 1.00 -19.75
CA THR A 61 -9.10 1.00 -18.75
C THR A 61 -8.59 1.51 -17.39
N PRO A 62 -8.98 2.73 -16.96
CA PRO A 62 -8.51 3.35 -15.72
C PRO A 62 -8.83 2.53 -14.45
N HIS A 63 -9.83 1.64 -14.51
CA HIS A 63 -10.23 0.79 -13.40
C HIS A 63 -9.16 -0.24 -12.98
N ILE A 64 -8.37 -0.75 -13.94
CA ILE A 64 -7.33 -1.76 -13.65
C ILE A 64 -6.14 -1.10 -12.93
N GLU A 65 -5.79 0.14 -13.29
CA GLU A 65 -4.72 0.89 -12.63
C GLU A 65 -5.05 1.17 -11.16
N VAL A 66 -6.29 1.58 -10.87
CA VAL A 66 -6.78 1.81 -9.50
C VAL A 66 -6.68 0.55 -8.64
N VAL A 67 -7.03 -0.61 -9.19
CA VAL A 67 -6.96 -1.90 -8.48
C VAL A 67 -5.51 -2.30 -8.23
N ARG A 68 -4.62 -2.12 -9.21
CA ARG A 68 -3.18 -2.39 -9.04
C ARG A 68 -2.56 -1.50 -7.98
N GLU A 69 -2.92 -0.21 -7.96
CA GLU A 69 -2.43 0.72 -6.95
C GLU A 69 -2.97 0.40 -5.56
N PHE A 70 -4.26 0.07 -5.44
CA PHE A 70 -4.88 -0.38 -4.19
C PHE A 70 -4.20 -1.64 -3.62
N LEU A 71 -3.98 -2.66 -4.46
CA LEU A 71 -3.30 -3.88 -4.06
C LEU A 71 -1.82 -3.62 -3.70
N GLY A 72 -1.15 -2.71 -4.40
CA GLY A 72 0.21 -2.28 -4.06
C GLY A 72 0.28 -1.64 -2.69
N LEU A 73 -0.67 -0.76 -2.35
CA LEU A 73 -0.75 -0.12 -1.03
C LEU A 73 -1.08 -1.13 0.08
N LEU A 74 -1.92 -2.12 -0.20
CA LEU A 74 -2.21 -3.20 0.73
C LEU A 74 -0.93 -3.96 1.10
N LEU A 75 -0.07 -4.27 0.13
CA LEU A 75 1.22 -4.94 0.40
C LEU A 75 2.15 -4.07 1.25
N VAL A 76 2.22 -2.76 0.98
CA VAL A 76 3.00 -1.81 1.80
C VAL A 76 2.49 -1.77 3.23
N PHE A 77 1.17 -1.73 3.42
CA PHE A 77 0.54 -1.75 4.74
C PHE A 77 0.87 -3.03 5.52
N LEU A 78 0.78 -4.19 4.86
CA LEU A 78 1.14 -5.48 5.45
C LEU A 78 2.63 -5.54 5.83
N ALA A 79 3.51 -5.00 5.00
CA ALA A 79 4.94 -4.93 5.29
C ALA A 79 5.23 -4.04 6.52
N LEU A 80 4.57 -2.88 6.63
CA LEU A 80 4.69 -2.00 7.81
C LEU A 80 4.22 -2.71 9.08
N LEU A 81 3.07 -3.40 9.03
CA LEU A 81 2.55 -4.22 10.14
C LEU A 81 3.55 -5.31 10.56
N PHE A 82 4.16 -5.98 9.60
CA PHE A 82 5.16 -7.00 9.86
C PHE A 82 6.42 -6.44 10.57
N VAL A 83 6.91 -5.27 10.13
CA VAL A 83 8.02 -4.57 10.78
C VAL A 83 7.65 -4.15 12.20
N TYR A 84 6.44 -3.64 12.41
CA TYR A 84 5.94 -3.31 13.75
C TYR A 84 5.92 -4.54 14.67
N TRP A 85 5.44 -5.68 14.16
CA TRP A 85 5.38 -6.91 14.93
C TRP A 85 6.77 -7.45 15.28
N GLN A 86 7.73 -7.35 14.36
CA GLN A 86 9.13 -7.68 14.65
C GLN A 86 9.75 -6.75 15.71
N GLY A 87 9.48 -5.45 15.62
CA GLY A 87 9.96 -4.47 16.61
C GLY A 87 9.47 -4.78 18.02
N LYS A 88 8.19 -5.14 18.16
CA LYS A 88 7.58 -5.50 19.44
C LYS A 88 8.10 -6.82 20.03
N ARG A 89 8.73 -7.69 19.22
CA ARG A 89 9.36 -8.92 19.73
C ARG A 89 10.79 -8.71 20.23
N LYS A 90 11.44 -7.60 19.85
CA LYS A 90 12.85 -7.30 20.18
C LYS A 90 13.02 -6.25 21.28
N GLY A 91 11.96 -5.53 21.67
CA GLY A 91 11.94 -4.60 22.80
C GLY A 91 11.01 -5.13 23.88
#